data_AF-A0A2W4X8L5-F1
#
_entry.id   AF-A0A2W4X8L5-F1
#
_cell.length_a   1.000
_cell.length_b   1.000
_cell.length_c   1.000
_cell.angle_alpha   90.00
_cell.angle_beta   90.00
_cell.angle_gamma   90.00
#
_symmetry.space_group_name_H-M   'P 1'
#
loop_
_entity.id
_entity.type
_entity.pdbx_description
1 polymer ?
#
loop_
_entity_poly.entity_id
_entity_poly.type
_entity_poly.pdbx_seq_one_letter_code
_entity_poly.pdbx_strand_id
1 'polypeptide(L)'
;MVVILWAFTLFHLVVGLASLGLALRLLTPAERAHWQSPLALLIAELLCWIYPIAAFVGAKSAWSAYDAGHPLALTMIIAPILWLVFMGLVFAIVDFAEDGVLGNARSRM
;
A
#
# COMPACT_ATOMS: atom_id res chain seq x y z
N MET A 1 15.46 -3.82 20.38
CA MET A 1 14.48 -4.35 19.42
C MET A 1 13.08 -3.77 19.63
N VAL A 2 12.63 -3.56 20.87
CA VAL A 2 11.34 -2.90 21.18
C VAL A 2 11.12 -1.53 20.51
N VAL A 3 12.16 -0.67 20.45
CA VAL A 3 12.10 0.64 19.81
C VAL A 3 11.84 0.52 18.30
N ILE A 4 12.47 -0.46 17.66
CA ILE A 4 12.29 -0.74 16.23
C ILE A 4 10.86 -1.23 15.96
N LEU A 5 10.33 -2.11 16.81
CA LEU A 5 8.95 -2.58 16.71
C LEU A 5 7.94 -1.43 16.82
N TRP A 6 8.13 -0.52 17.78
CA TRP A 6 7.28 0.67 17.91
C TRP A 6 7.39 1.61 16.71
N ALA A 7 8.61 1.88 16.24
CA ALA A 7 8.84 2.75 15.09
C ALA A 7 8.13 2.21 13.84
N PHE A 8 8.27 0.92 13.52
CA PHE A 8 7.58 0.32 12.39
C PHE A 8 6.07 0.17 12.62
N THR A 9 5.62 -0.08 13.84
CA THR A 9 4.18 -0.10 14.16
C THR A 9 3.55 1.27 13.86
N LEU A 10 4.18 2.37 14.27
CA LEU A 10 3.69 3.72 14.00
C LEU A 10 3.75 4.06 12.50
N PHE A 11 4.83 3.68 11.82
CA PHE A 11 4.96 3.81 10.38
C PHE A 11 3.79 3.11 9.67
N HIS A 12 3.53 1.84 10.01
CA HIS A 12 2.44 1.05 9.47
C HIS A 12 1.06 1.62 9.75
N LEU A 13 0.87 2.20 10.94
CA LEU A 13 -0.38 2.89 11.27
C LEU A 13 -0.58 4.10 10.34
N VAL A 14 0.42 4.97 10.20
CA VAL A 14 0.32 6.18 9.37
C VAL A 14 0.11 5.82 7.90
N VAL A 15 0.94 4.93 7.35
CA VAL A 15 0.82 4.52 5.95
C VAL A 15 -0.46 3.71 5.72
N GLY A 16 -0.89 2.92 6.70
CA GLY A 16 -2.15 2.16 6.64
C GLY A 16 -3.36 3.08 6.56
N LEU A 17 -3.38 4.14 7.36
CA LEU A 17 -4.42 5.18 7.28
C LEU A 17 -4.38 5.92 5.94
N ALA A 18 -3.19 6.26 5.42
CA ALA A 18 -3.06 6.90 4.11
C ALA A 18 -3.57 5.99 2.98
N SER A 19 -3.21 4.71 3.02
CA SER A 19 -3.65 3.69 2.06
C SER A 19 -5.15 3.47 2.11
N LEU A 20 -5.73 3.41 3.31
CA LEU A 20 -7.18 3.30 3.50
C LEU A 20 -7.90 4.55 2.99
N GLY A 21 -7.37 5.74 3.28
CA GLY A 21 -7.91 7.00 2.77
C GLY A 21 -7.91 7.04 1.24
N LEU A 22 -6.82 6.58 0.61
CA LEU A 22 -6.75 6.45 -0.84
C LEU A 22 -7.75 5.41 -1.38
N ALA A 23 -7.86 4.24 -0.73
CA ALA A 23 -8.81 3.21 -1.11
C ALA A 23 -10.25 3.75 -1.11
N LEU A 24 -10.64 4.49 -0.07
CA LEU A 24 -11.95 5.13 0.01
C LEU A 24 -12.13 6.22 -1.05
N ARG A 25 -11.10 7.02 -1.32
CA ARG A 25 -11.12 8.06 -2.35
C ARG A 25 -11.35 7.46 -3.75
N LEU A 26 -10.70 6.33 -4.07
CA LEU A 26 -10.85 5.63 -5.34
C LEU A 26 -12.29 5.12 -5.57
N LEU A 27 -13.09 4.93 -4.51
CA LEU A 27 -14.49 4.55 -4.66
C LEU A 27 -15.39 5.71 -5.10
N THR A 28 -14.94 6.97 -4.97
CA THR A 28 -15.76 8.14 -5.26
C THR A 28 -16.00 8.31 -6.76
N PRO A 29 -17.20 8.76 -7.20
CA PRO A 29 -17.48 8.95 -8.63
C PRO A 29 -16.52 9.90 -9.34
N ALA A 30 -16.08 10.96 -8.63
CA ALA A 30 -15.15 11.95 -9.17
C ALA A 30 -13.79 11.33 -9.47
N GLU A 31 -13.24 10.53 -8.54
CA GLU A 31 -11.95 9.89 -8.75
C GLU A 31 -12.05 8.83 -9.85
N ARG A 32 -13.10 7.99 -9.83
CA ARG A 32 -13.32 6.94 -10.84
C ARG A 32 -13.39 7.49 -12.27
N ALA A 33 -13.91 8.71 -12.46
CA ALA A 33 -14.00 9.34 -13.77
C ALA A 33 -12.63 9.68 -14.40
N HIS A 34 -11.56 9.71 -13.60
CA HIS A 34 -10.20 9.95 -14.09
C HIS A 34 -9.50 8.69 -14.63
N TRP A 35 -10.02 7.49 -14.32
CA TRP A 35 -9.42 6.23 -14.72
C TRP A 35 -9.93 5.80 -16.08
N GLN A 36 -9.02 5.53 -17.02
CA GLN A 36 -9.38 5.01 -18.34
C GLN A 36 -9.56 3.50 -18.32
N SER A 37 -8.74 2.79 -17.55
CA SER A 37 -8.77 1.33 -17.44
C SER A 37 -9.51 0.88 -16.16
N PRO A 38 -10.68 0.22 -16.28
CA PRO A 38 -11.38 -0.35 -15.13
C PRO A 38 -10.54 -1.41 -14.40
N LEU A 39 -9.66 -2.13 -15.12
CA LEU A 39 -8.78 -3.12 -14.53
C LEU A 39 -7.68 -2.44 -13.70
N ALA A 40 -7.09 -1.35 -14.19
CA ALA A 40 -6.07 -0.61 -13.44
C ALA A 40 -6.65 -0.01 -12.15
N LEU A 41 -7.88 0.53 -12.23
CA LEU A 41 -8.63 1.00 -11.06
C LEU A 41 -8.87 -0.12 -10.04
N LEU A 42 -9.35 -1.29 -10.48
CA LEU A 42 -9.56 -2.43 -9.59
C LEU A 42 -8.25 -2.87 -8.90
N ILE A 43 -7.14 -2.92 -9.66
CA ILE A 43 -5.83 -3.25 -9.10
C ILE A 43 -5.41 -2.20 -8.06
N ALA A 44 -5.56 -0.90 -8.36
CA ALA A 44 -5.26 0.18 -7.43
C ALA A 44 -6.09 0.09 -6.14
N GLU A 45 -7.39 -0.15 -6.26
CA GLU A 45 -8.28 -0.38 -5.11
C GLU A 45 -7.78 -1.55 -4.25
N LEU A 46 -7.51 -2.71 -4.87
CA LEU A 46 -7.04 -3.91 -4.16
C LEU A 46 -5.70 -3.66 -3.45
N LEU A 47 -4.74 -3.02 -4.12
CA LEU A 47 -3.44 -2.68 -3.53
C LEU A 47 -3.61 -1.81 -2.28
N CYS A 48 -4.47 -0.80 -2.34
CA CYS A 48 -4.73 0.12 -1.24
C CYS A 48 -5.48 -0.55 -0.07
N TRP A 49 -6.37 -1.51 -0.35
CA TRP A 49 -7.12 -2.25 0.68
C TRP A 49 -6.29 -3.33 1.38
N ILE A 50 -5.36 -3.97 0.68
CA ILE A 50 -4.54 -5.06 1.23
C ILE A 50 -3.52 -4.53 2.23
N TYR A 51 -2.90 -3.38 1.96
CA TYR A 51 -1.81 -2.88 2.80
C TYR A 51 -2.19 -2.70 4.28
N PRO A 52 -3.30 -2.03 4.66
CA PRO A 52 -3.68 -1.86 6.07
C PRO A 52 -3.84 -3.20 6.81
N ILE A 53 -4.39 -4.21 6.13
CA ILE A 53 -4.58 -5.56 6.68
C ILE A 53 -3.23 -6.24 6.89
N ALA A 54 -2.36 -6.21 5.87
CA ALA A 54 -1.03 -6.79 5.94
C ALA A 54 -0.18 -6.11 7.04
N ALA A 55 -0.26 -4.78 7.13
CA ALA A 55 0.42 -3.97 8.13
C ALA A 55 -0.03 -4.30 9.56
N PHE A 56 -1.34 -4.43 9.78
CA PHE A 56 -1.90 -4.82 11.07
C PHE A 56 -1.48 -6.25 11.48
N VAL A 57 -1.61 -7.21 10.56
CA VAL A 57 -1.21 -8.60 10.80
C VAL A 57 0.29 -8.71 11.05
N GLY A 58 1.12 -8.00 10.27
CA GLY A 58 2.57 -7.97 10.42
C GLY A 58 2.99 -7.40 11.78
N ALA A 59 2.44 -6.25 12.18
CA ALA A 59 2.72 -5.64 13.47
C ALA A 59 2.29 -6.55 14.64
N LYS A 60 1.06 -7.08 14.61
CA LYS A 60 0.57 -8.02 15.65
C LYS A 60 1.49 -9.24 15.76
N SER A 61 1.82 -9.86 14.63
CA SER A 61 2.64 -11.08 14.60
C SER A 61 4.06 -10.81 15.09
N ALA A 62 4.62 -9.65 14.76
CA ALA A 62 5.94 -9.24 15.23
C ALA A 62 6.00 -9.05 16.74
N TRP A 63 5.00 -8.39 17.34
CA TRP A 63 4.90 -8.26 18.80
C TRP A 63 4.74 -9.62 19.49
N SER A 64 3.86 -10.47 18.97
CA SER A 64 3.71 -11.84 19.48
C SER A 64 5.01 -12.66 19.38
N ALA A 65 5.76 -12.52 18.29
CA ALA A 65 7.03 -13.19 18.10
C ALA A 65 8.10 -12.65 19.05
N TYR A 66 8.11 -11.33 19.30
CA TYR A 66 9.03 -10.69 20.23
C TYR A 66 8.80 -11.18 21.67
N ASP A 67 7.54 -11.22 22.12
CA ASP A 67 7.18 -11.69 23.47
C ASP A 67 7.53 -13.17 23.68
N ALA A 68 7.47 -13.97 22.61
CA ALA A 68 7.89 -15.37 22.60
C ALA A 68 9.41 -15.58 22.44
N GLY A 69 10.22 -14.51 22.32
CA GLY A 69 11.66 -14.59 22.06
C GLY A 69 12.02 -15.16 20.68
N HIS A 70 11.10 -15.14 19.73
CA HIS A 70 11.27 -15.71 18.40
C HIS A 70 12.11 -14.79 17.49
N PRO A 71 13.12 -15.32 16.76
CA PRO A 71 14.08 -14.50 16.01
C PRO A 71 13.48 -13.76 14.81
N LEU A 72 12.31 -14.20 14.32
CA LEU A 72 11.66 -13.61 13.14
C LEU A 72 10.78 -12.38 13.41
N ALA A 73 10.75 -11.85 14.63
CA ALA A 73 9.93 -10.67 14.97
C ALA A 73 10.20 -9.48 14.02
N LEU A 74 11.47 -9.22 13.71
CA LEU A 74 11.86 -8.16 12.79
C LEU A 74 11.38 -8.42 11.35
N THR A 75 11.51 -9.67 10.88
CA THR A 75 11.04 -10.05 9.53
C THR A 75 9.54 -9.85 9.39
N MET A 76 8.76 -10.20 10.42
CA MET A 76 7.30 -10.06 10.41
C MET A 76 6.85 -8.60 10.33
N ILE A 77 7.57 -7.67 10.98
CA ILE A 77 7.22 -6.24 10.91
C ILE A 77 7.74 -5.56 9.64
N ILE A 78 8.79 -6.10 9.01
CA ILE A 78 9.29 -5.57 7.73
C ILE A 78 8.49 -6.09 6.54
N ALA A 79 7.92 -7.30 6.62
CA ALA A 79 7.23 -7.94 5.49
C ALA A 79 6.19 -7.05 4.77
N PRO A 80 5.34 -6.25 5.46
CA PRO A 80 4.39 -5.37 4.78
C PRO A 80 5.04 -4.27 3.92
N ILE A 81 6.32 -3.94 4.14
CA ILE A 81 7.06 -2.97 3.32
C ILE A 81 7.24 -3.49 1.89
N LEU A 82 7.40 -4.80 1.71
CA LEU A 82 7.48 -5.39 0.37
C LEU A 82 6.21 -5.13 -0.44
N TRP A 83 5.05 -5.08 0.22
CA TRP A 83 3.81 -4.70 -0.43
C TRP A 83 3.82 -3.25 -0.90
N LEU A 84 4.41 -2.32 -0.14
CA LEU A 84 4.56 -0.92 -0.57
C LEU A 84 5.47 -0.80 -1.80
N VAL A 85 6.57 -1.56 -1.83
CA VAL A 85 7.46 -1.59 -2.98
C VAL A 85 6.73 -2.11 -4.21
N PHE A 86 5.99 -3.21 -4.06
CA PHE A 86 5.17 -3.77 -5.13
C PHE A 86 4.09 -2.80 -5.60
N MET A 87 3.37 -2.18 -4.66
CA MET A 87 2.36 -1.17 -4.93
C MET A 87 2.94 0.02 -5.71
N GLY A 88 4.08 0.55 -5.28
CA GLY A 88 4.77 1.64 -5.98
C GLY A 88 5.19 1.28 -7.40
N LEU A 89 5.69 0.05 -7.60
CA LEU A 89 6.02 -0.46 -8.93
C LEU A 89 4.78 -0.55 -9.82
N VAL A 90 3.67 -1.10 -9.31
CA VAL A 90 2.43 -1.23 -10.09
C VAL A 90 1.87 0.14 -10.45
N PHE A 91 1.84 1.09 -9.51
CA PHE A 91 1.39 2.46 -9.82
C PHE A 91 2.27 3.14 -10.85
N ALA A 92 3.59 2.96 -10.79
CA ALA A 92 4.48 3.50 -11.82
C ALA A 92 4.22 2.90 -13.21
N ILE A 93 3.88 1.62 -13.28
CA ILE A 93 3.51 0.95 -14.54
C ILE A 93 2.16 1.46 -15.06
N VAL A 94 1.16 1.59 -14.19
CA VAL A 94 -0.17 2.11 -14.54
C VAL A 94 -0.07 3.54 -15.04
N ASP A 95 0.67 4.40 -14.33
CA ASP A 95 0.91 5.79 -14.71
C ASP A 95 1.56 5.86 -16.10
N PHE A 96 2.61 5.06 -16.34
CA PHE A 96 3.22 4.96 -17.67
C PHE A 96 2.24 4.47 -18.74
N ALA A 97 1.35 3.52 -18.44
CA ALA A 97 0.43 2.93 -19.40
C ALA A 97 -0.78 3.83 -19.72
N GLU A 98 -1.33 4.53 -18.74
CA GLU A 98 -2.48 5.43 -18.92
C GLU A 98 -2.05 6.82 -19.42
N ASP A 99 -0.93 7.35 -18.91
CA ASP A 99 -0.50 8.73 -19.21
C ASP A 99 0.67 8.80 -20.20
N GLY A 100 1.43 7.71 -20.41
CA GLY A 100 2.66 7.73 -21.20
C GLY A 100 3.85 8.39 -20.47
N VAL A 101 5.02 8.43 -21.09
CA VAL A 101 6.31 8.84 -20.45
C VAL A 101 6.34 10.27 -19.89
N LEU A 102 5.39 11.14 -20.23
CA LEU A 102 5.30 12.55 -19.78
C LEU A 102 3.84 13.08 -19.80
N GLY A 103 2.83 12.22 -19.68
CA GLY A 103 1.44 12.63 -19.92
C GLY A 103 1.07 12.75 -21.40
N ASN A 104 1.97 12.32 -22.30
CA ASN A 104 1.83 12.44 -23.76
C ASN A 104 0.69 11.57 -24.34
N ALA A 105 0.18 10.58 -23.60
CA ALA A 105 -0.92 9.73 -24.03
C ALA A 105 -2.30 10.27 -23.63
N ARG A 106 -2.37 11.30 -22.76
CA ARG A 106 -3.64 12.01 -22.50
C ARG A 106 -4.06 12.73 -23.78
N SER A 107 -4.94 12.12 -24.57
CA SER A 107 -5.66 12.86 -25.60
C SER A 107 -6.37 13.99 -24.87
N ARG A 108 -6.00 15.23 -25.19
CA ARG A 108 -6.66 16.43 -24.68
C ARG A 108 -8.17 16.26 -24.91
N MET A 109 -8.92 16.00 -23.85
CA MET A 109 -10.35 16.31 -23.83
C MET A 109 -10.51 17.82 -23.89
#